data_AF-A0A3C1Y646-F1
#
_entry.id   AF-A0A3C1Y646-F1
#
_cell.length_a   1.000
_cell.length_b   1.000
_cell.length_c   1.000
_cell.angle_alpha   90.00
_cell.angle_beta   90.00
_cell.angle_gamma   90.00
#
_symmetry.space_group_name_H-M   'P 1'
#
loop_
_entity.id
_entity.type
_entity.pdbx_description
1 polymer ?
#
loop_
_entity_poly.entity_id
_entity_poly.type
_entity_poly.pdbx_seq_one_letter_code
_entity_poly.pdbx_strand_id
1 'polypeptide(L)'
;MIFEKIRAFRGINLPFLAGVRIPGALIKTMVWSFFIVTFMWYWAGTFLSQYLIQDESYMALCCRYYREQPLAMLTFFAGRVAMVLFGDHIIVLRGLASASILGAALIPCCYFYRRTRNLMWTLFILAVCMIAIRCTRNEFYSWDSAPAVLYGWLLTIMVSYIGAPRRSKTLLAAAVLALVVLARVPAGLVAVPACVAIVLAVESRLKKSAVEKLKSIGLCLCVFVAVTAVTVTVMSGSPAAYIHSWVPENIINGHKMDDVLHGPGHWNFTIWTAAYICGSYFLFRYMFVAVAVVRCINRRSRLVAGLALVLALTCYNVVYDQWVVYPLYVVALGLLLYAPCHNFVERHIRRGSDMERVDPLVVVAVVAFALVPVVGSDHVLVRFIFYYSIPLLMVQLYRRRNGVILWLMLFMTVPALAAGIRNAIWQFTDSSRFAVGKLPRRELVVDFRENLEFFLPLAEATSAMEKSGDRYIFKGYHRYEPMYFYKSGRPYRLNHFHYYYEQDARDFIRTIPDSVDAVVIRRSDLPELSYEEIGSEFGAKGYALADSAGIYDIYRKQVAERATP
;
A
#
# COMPACT_ATOMS: atom_id res chain seq x y z
N MET A 1 -34.77 24.54 16.53
CA MET A 1 -34.09 24.83 17.83
C MET A 1 -33.14 23.69 18.27
N ILE A 2 -32.32 23.14 17.34
CA ILE A 2 -31.24 22.14 17.59
C ILE A 2 -30.00 22.56 16.76
N PHE A 3 -29.75 23.86 16.63
CA PHE A 3 -28.73 24.39 15.70
C PHE A 3 -27.66 25.28 16.33
N GLU A 4 -27.59 25.39 17.66
CA GLU A 4 -26.60 26.27 18.33
C GLU A 4 -25.62 25.62 19.31
N LYS A 5 -25.63 24.29 19.51
CA LYS A 5 -24.72 23.66 20.50
C LYS A 5 -23.45 23.00 19.95
N ILE A 6 -23.00 23.35 18.74
CA ILE A 6 -21.71 22.87 18.21
C ILE A 6 -20.90 24.03 17.61
N ARG A 7 -20.60 25.04 18.45
CA ARG A 7 -19.51 26.00 18.17
C ARG A 7 -18.53 26.02 19.34
N ALA A 8 -17.25 25.93 18.95
CA ALA A 8 -16.03 26.15 19.74
C ALA A 8 -15.56 25.03 20.69
N PHE A 9 -14.34 24.56 20.44
CA PHE A 9 -13.45 23.94 21.43
C PHE A 9 -13.25 24.94 22.60
N ARG A 10 -14.00 24.77 23.70
CA ARG A 10 -13.86 25.59 24.92
C ARG A 10 -12.86 24.95 25.90
N GLY A 11 -11.59 24.90 25.51
CA GLY A 11 -10.46 24.51 26.38
C GLY A 11 -10.55 23.13 27.05
N ILE A 12 -9.51 22.78 27.80
CA ILE A 12 -9.46 21.58 28.65
C ILE A 12 -8.93 22.01 30.02
N ASN A 13 -9.59 21.59 31.10
CA ASN A 13 -9.20 21.93 32.47
C ASN A 13 -8.05 21.02 32.95
N LEU A 14 -7.04 21.61 33.59
CA LEU A 14 -5.94 20.91 34.24
C LEU A 14 -6.22 20.75 35.75
N PRO A 15 -5.84 19.65 36.42
CA PRO A 15 -6.35 19.29 37.76
C PRO A 15 -5.60 19.95 38.91
N PHE A 16 -4.33 20.32 38.70
CA PHE A 16 -3.51 21.01 39.70
C PHE A 16 -3.55 22.54 39.55
N LEU A 17 -4.30 23.01 38.55
CA LEU A 17 -4.50 24.42 38.22
C LEU A 17 -5.98 24.58 37.82
N ALA A 18 -6.88 24.48 38.79
CA ALA A 18 -8.33 24.47 38.57
C ALA A 18 -8.91 25.72 37.85
N GLY A 19 -8.07 26.71 37.50
CA GLY A 19 -8.40 27.87 36.66
C GLY A 19 -7.75 27.93 35.27
N VAL A 20 -6.83 27.02 34.92
CA VAL A 20 -6.11 27.10 33.64
C VAL A 20 -6.84 26.30 32.57
N ARG A 21 -7.59 27.02 31.73
CA ARG A 21 -8.09 26.49 30.46
C ARG A 21 -6.95 26.56 29.45
N ILE A 22 -6.58 25.43 28.85
CA ILE A 22 -5.75 25.47 27.64
C ILE A 22 -6.48 26.35 26.61
N PRO A 23 -5.87 27.46 26.15
CA PRO A 23 -6.52 28.34 25.18
C PRO A 23 -6.93 27.54 23.95
N GLY A 24 -8.13 27.76 23.43
CA GLY A 24 -8.58 27.11 22.19
C GLY A 24 -7.63 27.41 21.02
N ALA A 25 -6.93 28.54 21.06
CA ALA A 25 -5.85 28.88 20.13
C ALA A 25 -4.68 27.87 20.20
N LEU A 26 -4.23 27.51 21.39
CA LEU A 26 -3.12 26.56 21.58
C LEU A 26 -3.47 25.18 21.00
N ILE A 27 -4.68 24.66 21.26
CA ILE A 27 -5.11 23.37 20.70
C ILE A 27 -5.14 23.41 19.17
N LYS A 28 -5.65 24.51 18.59
CA LYS A 28 -5.65 24.69 17.12
C LYS A 28 -4.22 24.69 16.58
N THR A 29 -3.32 25.44 17.20
CA THR A 29 -1.90 25.48 16.83
C THR A 29 -1.29 24.08 16.89
N MET A 30 -1.51 23.33 17.98
CA MET A 30 -1.00 21.96 18.11
C MET A 30 -1.51 21.03 17.00
N VAL A 31 -2.79 21.08 16.67
CA VAL A 31 -3.37 20.24 15.59
C VAL A 31 -2.79 20.63 14.23
N TRP A 32 -2.66 21.93 13.94
CA TRP A 32 -2.05 22.39 12.69
C TRP A 32 -0.58 22.03 12.60
N SER A 33 0.20 22.23 13.66
CA SER A 33 1.61 21.84 13.71
C SER A 33 1.76 20.33 13.52
N PHE A 34 0.94 19.51 14.20
CA PHE A 34 0.95 18.06 14.02
C PHE A 34 0.62 17.67 12.58
N PHE A 35 -0.40 18.29 11.98
CA PHE A 35 -0.78 18.05 10.60
C PHE A 35 0.32 18.45 9.61
N ILE A 36 0.88 19.65 9.73
CA ILE A 36 1.93 20.17 8.83
C ILE A 36 3.18 19.29 8.90
N VAL A 37 3.66 18.98 10.11
CA VAL A 37 4.84 18.13 10.30
C VAL A 37 4.59 16.74 9.72
N THR A 38 3.42 16.16 9.97
CA THR A 38 3.06 14.85 9.41
C THR A 38 2.98 14.89 7.89
N PHE A 39 2.38 15.95 7.32
CA PHE A 39 2.25 16.12 5.89
C PHE A 39 3.61 16.25 5.19
N MET A 40 4.52 17.06 5.76
CA MET A 40 5.88 17.17 5.25
C MET A 40 6.61 15.83 5.32
N TRP A 41 6.55 15.14 6.46
CA TRP A 41 7.18 13.82 6.62
C TRP A 41 6.59 12.75 5.68
N TYR A 42 5.28 12.80 5.43
CA TYR A 42 4.60 11.91 4.49
C TYR A 42 5.20 12.01 3.09
N TRP A 43 5.33 13.23 2.55
CA TRP A 43 5.90 13.45 1.23
C TRP A 43 7.42 13.29 1.19
N ALA A 44 8.13 13.69 2.25
CA ALA A 44 9.59 13.65 2.30
C ALA A 44 10.16 12.26 2.01
N GLY A 45 9.54 11.19 2.50
CA GLY A 45 10.05 9.86 2.19
C GLY A 45 9.42 9.18 0.99
N THR A 46 8.87 9.95 0.03
CA THR A 46 8.86 9.51 -1.38
C THR A 46 10.25 9.57 -1.99
N PHE A 47 11.11 10.45 -1.47
CA PHE A 47 12.49 10.65 -1.92
C PHE A 47 13.49 9.68 -1.28
N LEU A 48 13.08 8.89 -0.28
CA LEU A 48 13.96 7.95 0.43
C LEU A 48 13.91 6.56 -0.22
N SER A 49 15.06 5.98 -0.58
CA SER A 49 15.08 4.62 -1.16
C SER A 49 14.85 3.52 -0.13
N GLN A 50 14.43 2.37 -0.63
CA GLN A 50 14.39 1.10 0.10
C GLN A 50 15.62 0.24 -0.26
N TYR A 51 15.98 -0.68 0.64
CA TYR A 51 16.95 -1.73 0.37
C TYR A 51 16.25 -2.83 -0.44
N LEU A 52 16.78 -3.16 -1.63
CA LEU A 52 16.18 -4.03 -2.66
C LEU A 52 14.91 -3.43 -3.31
N ILE A 53 14.99 -3.13 -4.62
CA ILE A 53 14.00 -2.32 -5.37
C ILE A 53 13.40 -3.06 -6.57
N GLN A 54 13.39 -4.40 -6.50
CA GLN A 54 12.95 -5.30 -7.57
C GLN A 54 11.49 -5.08 -7.93
N ASP A 55 10.59 -5.13 -6.94
CA ASP A 55 9.16 -4.91 -7.13
C ASP A 55 8.89 -3.52 -7.72
N GLU A 56 9.59 -2.50 -7.25
CA GLU A 56 9.44 -1.13 -7.73
C GLU A 56 9.79 -1.01 -9.22
N SER A 57 10.90 -1.62 -9.64
CA SER A 57 11.34 -1.62 -11.04
C SER A 57 10.43 -2.48 -11.92
N TYR A 58 9.96 -3.62 -11.40
CA TYR A 58 8.96 -4.47 -12.06
C TYR A 58 7.67 -3.69 -12.34
N MET A 59 7.11 -3.01 -11.32
CA MET A 59 5.88 -2.24 -11.48
C MET A 59 6.07 -1.07 -12.47
N ALA A 60 7.25 -0.44 -12.49
CA ALA A 60 7.57 0.61 -13.45
C ALA A 60 7.64 0.07 -14.90
N LEU A 61 8.22 -1.12 -15.08
CA LEU A 61 8.21 -1.82 -16.37
C LEU A 61 6.78 -2.22 -16.79
N CYS A 62 5.95 -2.70 -15.86
CA CYS A 62 4.53 -2.95 -16.12
C CYS A 62 3.79 -1.69 -16.55
N CYS A 63 4.12 -0.51 -16.02
CA CYS A 63 3.58 0.76 -16.51
C CYS A 63 4.00 1.03 -17.97
N ARG A 64 5.28 0.82 -18.33
CA ARG A 64 5.73 0.97 -19.73
C ARG A 64 4.97 0.05 -20.68
N TYR A 65 4.70 -1.18 -20.26
CA TYR A 65 4.07 -2.23 -21.06
C TYR A 65 2.63 -2.56 -20.59
N TYR A 66 1.87 -1.54 -20.16
CA TYR A 66 0.58 -1.74 -19.47
C TYR A 66 -0.47 -2.53 -20.27
N ARG A 67 -0.42 -2.50 -21.62
CA ARG A 67 -1.36 -3.21 -22.49
C ARG A 67 -1.24 -4.73 -22.37
N GLU A 68 -0.13 -5.21 -21.83
CA GLU A 68 0.15 -6.63 -21.58
C GLU A 68 -0.08 -7.01 -20.11
N GLN A 69 -0.75 -6.15 -19.34
CA GLN A 69 -0.95 -6.34 -17.90
C GLN A 69 -2.46 -6.45 -17.59
N PRO A 70 -3.17 -7.47 -18.10
CA PRO A 70 -4.62 -7.57 -18.01
C PRO A 70 -5.15 -7.57 -16.57
N LEU A 71 -4.37 -8.09 -15.61
CA LEU A 71 -4.77 -8.20 -14.20
C LEU A 71 -4.91 -6.85 -13.48
N ALA A 72 -4.27 -5.78 -13.99
CA ALA A 72 -4.25 -4.47 -13.34
C ALA A 72 -4.07 -3.33 -14.37
N MET A 73 -4.65 -3.48 -15.56
CA MET A 73 -4.36 -2.60 -16.70
C MET A 73 -4.62 -1.12 -16.39
N LEU A 74 -5.67 -0.79 -15.62
CA LEU A 74 -5.96 0.60 -15.27
C LEU A 74 -4.89 1.21 -14.35
N THR A 75 -4.35 0.42 -13.42
CA THR A 75 -3.22 0.84 -12.58
C THR A 75 -2.03 1.19 -13.47
N PHE A 76 -1.61 0.27 -14.32
CA PHE A 76 -0.42 0.47 -15.13
C PHE A 76 -0.61 1.52 -16.23
N PHE A 77 -1.82 1.68 -16.76
CA PHE A 77 -2.18 2.77 -17.66
C PHE A 77 -2.05 4.14 -16.98
N ALA A 78 -2.57 4.30 -15.77
CA ALA A 78 -2.45 5.54 -15.01
C ALA A 78 -0.97 5.87 -14.71
N GLY A 79 -0.18 4.86 -14.33
CA GLY A 79 1.27 5.00 -14.18
C GLY A 79 1.96 5.44 -15.48
N ARG A 80 1.60 4.82 -16.63
CA ARG A 80 2.15 5.20 -17.94
C ARG A 80 1.84 6.64 -18.30
N VAL A 81 0.60 7.08 -18.10
CA VAL A 81 0.20 8.47 -18.35
C VAL A 81 1.04 9.42 -17.52
N ALA A 82 1.26 9.14 -16.23
CA ALA A 82 2.10 9.96 -15.38
C ALA A 82 3.57 9.99 -15.86
N MET A 83 4.14 8.85 -16.24
CA MET A 83 5.51 8.78 -16.78
C MET A 83 5.67 9.55 -18.10
N VAL A 84 4.63 9.59 -18.94
CA VAL A 84 4.65 10.38 -20.18
C VAL A 84 4.55 11.87 -19.89
N LEU A 85 3.73 12.28 -18.92
CA LEU A 85 3.50 13.70 -18.60
C LEU A 85 4.62 14.32 -17.77
N PHE A 86 5.21 13.58 -16.83
CA PHE A 86 6.17 14.10 -15.84
C PHE A 86 7.57 13.50 -15.96
N GLY A 87 7.79 12.64 -16.95
CA GLY A 87 9.06 11.96 -17.19
C GLY A 87 9.12 10.53 -16.65
N ASP A 88 9.93 9.70 -17.30
CA ASP A 88 10.12 8.28 -16.99
C ASP A 88 11.13 8.11 -15.83
N HIS A 89 10.74 8.56 -14.64
CA HIS A 89 11.52 8.47 -13.40
C HIS A 89 10.71 7.80 -12.29
N ILE A 90 11.38 7.05 -11.42
CA ILE A 90 10.73 6.36 -10.28
C ILE A 90 10.02 7.33 -9.35
N ILE A 91 10.55 8.53 -9.14
CA ILE A 91 9.94 9.52 -8.24
C ILE A 91 8.53 9.92 -8.70
N VAL A 92 8.27 9.93 -10.01
CA VAL A 92 6.94 10.22 -10.56
C VAL A 92 5.94 9.15 -10.11
N LEU A 93 6.34 7.88 -10.22
CA LEU A 93 5.52 6.76 -9.78
C LEU A 93 5.33 6.74 -8.26
N ARG A 94 6.37 6.99 -7.46
CA ARG A 94 6.25 7.12 -5.99
C ARG A 94 5.33 8.26 -5.56
N GLY A 95 5.42 9.40 -6.27
CA GLY A 95 4.52 10.53 -6.08
C GLY A 95 3.07 10.16 -6.37
N LEU A 96 2.83 9.45 -7.46
CA LEU A 96 1.49 8.94 -7.82
C LEU A 96 0.98 7.91 -6.79
N ALA A 97 1.84 7.01 -6.30
CA ALA A 97 1.50 6.04 -5.27
C ALA A 97 1.04 6.73 -3.99
N SER A 98 1.82 7.74 -3.56
CA SER A 98 1.53 8.54 -2.37
C SER A 98 0.26 9.37 -2.55
N ALA A 99 0.04 9.96 -3.72
CA ALA A 99 -1.20 10.66 -4.03
C ALA A 99 -2.42 9.73 -3.98
N SER A 100 -2.33 8.52 -4.54
CA SER A 100 -3.40 7.52 -4.50
C SER A 100 -3.72 7.08 -3.07
N ILE A 101 -2.70 6.73 -2.28
CA ILE A 101 -2.92 6.28 -0.91
C ILE A 101 -3.42 7.43 -0.02
N LEU A 102 -2.89 8.65 -0.17
CA LEU A 102 -3.40 9.82 0.54
C LEU A 102 -4.85 10.12 0.14
N GLY A 103 -5.18 10.02 -1.15
CA GLY A 103 -6.53 10.17 -1.67
C GLY A 103 -7.52 9.20 -1.02
N ALA A 104 -7.08 7.94 -0.81
CA ALA A 104 -7.86 6.93 -0.12
C ALA A 104 -8.25 7.32 1.32
N ALA A 105 -7.42 8.10 2.02
CA ALA A 105 -7.74 8.64 3.35
C ALA A 105 -8.50 9.98 3.26
N LEU A 106 -8.14 10.85 2.31
CA LEU A 106 -8.71 12.18 2.15
C LEU A 106 -10.21 12.13 1.82
N ILE A 107 -10.65 11.22 0.95
CA ILE A 107 -12.06 11.09 0.56
C ILE A 107 -12.95 10.74 1.77
N PRO A 108 -12.66 9.71 2.58
CA PRO A 108 -13.36 9.46 3.84
C PRO A 108 -13.25 10.61 4.85
N CYS A 109 -12.11 11.31 4.93
CA CYS A 109 -11.95 12.50 5.79
C CYS A 109 -12.88 13.64 5.36
N CYS A 110 -13.07 13.86 4.06
CA CYS A 110 -14.04 14.81 3.52
C CYS A 110 -15.48 14.40 3.90
N TYR A 111 -15.80 13.11 3.85
CA TYR A 111 -17.08 12.60 4.35
C TYR A 111 -17.25 12.85 5.86
N PHE A 112 -16.22 12.59 6.66
CA PHE A 112 -16.21 12.88 8.11
C PHE A 112 -16.44 14.36 8.38
N TYR A 113 -15.75 15.27 7.68
CA TYR A 113 -15.94 16.71 7.81
C TYR A 113 -17.37 17.13 7.44
N ARG A 114 -17.93 16.59 6.36
CA ARG A 114 -19.31 16.87 5.95
C ARG A 114 -20.33 16.46 7.02
N ARG A 115 -20.08 15.33 7.71
CA ARG A 115 -20.96 14.81 8.77
C ARG A 115 -20.83 15.54 10.10
N THR A 116 -19.62 16.00 10.46
CA THR A 116 -19.32 16.52 11.80
C THR A 116 -19.09 18.03 11.85
N ARG A 117 -18.77 18.65 10.71
CA ARG A 117 -18.35 20.05 10.53
C ARG A 117 -17.17 20.46 11.42
N ASN A 118 -16.32 19.50 11.81
CA ASN A 118 -15.20 19.75 12.71
C ASN A 118 -13.85 19.62 11.99
N LEU A 119 -13.36 20.75 11.49
CA LEU A 119 -12.09 20.81 10.74
C LEU A 119 -10.90 20.30 11.56
N MET A 120 -10.82 20.64 12.86
CA MET A 120 -9.67 20.24 13.69
C MET A 120 -9.59 18.72 13.84
N TRP A 121 -10.73 18.06 14.07
CA TRP A 121 -10.77 16.60 14.11
C TRP A 121 -10.51 15.98 12.74
N THR A 122 -10.97 16.60 11.64
CA THR A 122 -10.65 16.14 10.29
C THR A 122 -9.15 16.18 10.01
N LEU A 123 -8.47 17.29 10.34
CA LEU A 123 -7.02 17.42 10.15
C LEU A 123 -6.25 16.44 11.03
N PHE A 124 -6.66 16.28 12.29
CA PHE A 124 -6.06 15.30 13.20
C PHE A 124 -6.22 13.86 12.69
N ILE A 125 -7.43 13.46 12.27
CA ILE A 125 -7.67 12.12 11.70
C ILE A 125 -6.87 11.92 10.41
N LEU A 126 -6.80 12.94 9.55
CA LEU A 126 -5.99 12.85 8.33
C LEU A 126 -4.51 12.64 8.66
N ALA A 127 -3.97 13.33 9.67
CA ALA A 127 -2.62 13.10 10.17
C ALA A 127 -2.44 11.67 10.73
N VAL A 128 -3.39 11.18 11.52
CA VAL A 128 -3.40 9.78 12.00
C VAL A 128 -3.36 8.79 10.83
N CYS A 129 -4.16 9.01 9.78
CA CYS A 129 -4.14 8.18 8.58
C CYS A 129 -2.79 8.26 7.84
N MET A 130 -2.22 9.46 7.66
CA MET A 130 -0.91 9.63 7.02
C MET A 130 0.20 8.87 7.77
N ILE A 131 0.17 8.89 9.10
CA ILE A 131 1.11 8.14 9.94
C ILE A 131 0.91 6.65 9.77
N ALA A 132 -0.33 6.17 9.87
CA ALA A 132 -0.64 4.77 9.66
C ALA A 132 -0.16 4.27 8.28
N ILE A 133 -0.39 5.05 7.22
CA ILE A 133 0.05 4.74 5.85
C ILE A 133 1.57 4.61 5.77
N ARG A 134 2.32 5.60 6.24
CA ARG A 134 3.80 5.60 6.10
C ARG A 134 4.44 4.48 6.89
N CYS A 135 3.83 4.11 8.02
CA CYS A 135 4.28 2.95 8.77
C CYS A 135 3.92 1.60 8.15
N THR A 136 3.06 1.54 7.10
CA THR A 136 2.85 0.30 6.35
C THR A 136 3.88 0.04 5.26
N ARG A 137 4.87 0.93 5.08
CA ARG A 137 5.96 0.81 4.10
C ARG A 137 5.51 0.58 2.63
N ASN A 138 4.29 0.98 2.29
CA ASN A 138 3.82 1.02 0.90
C ASN A 138 4.44 2.24 0.18
N GLU A 139 5.72 2.16 -0.16
CA GLU A 139 6.51 3.32 -0.60
C GLU A 139 6.70 3.42 -2.13
N PHE A 140 6.21 2.45 -2.89
CA PHE A 140 6.30 2.42 -4.36
C PHE A 140 4.94 2.26 -5.05
N TYR A 141 4.92 2.56 -6.35
CA TYR A 141 3.73 2.42 -7.19
C TYR A 141 3.52 0.95 -7.55
N SER A 142 2.35 0.42 -7.23
CA SER A 142 2.01 -0.98 -7.48
C SER A 142 0.51 -1.15 -7.68
N TRP A 143 0.11 -2.37 -8.05
CA TRP A 143 -1.30 -2.78 -8.04
C TRP A 143 -1.93 -2.77 -6.64
N ASP A 144 -1.19 -2.49 -5.56
CA ASP A 144 -1.75 -2.30 -4.22
C ASP A 144 -1.96 -0.81 -3.90
N SER A 145 -0.95 0.02 -4.20
CA SER A 145 -0.96 1.44 -3.85
C SER A 145 -1.83 2.28 -4.79
N ALA A 146 -1.84 1.95 -6.08
CA ALA A 146 -2.62 2.68 -7.08
C ALA A 146 -4.14 2.56 -6.86
N PRO A 147 -4.75 1.37 -6.71
CA PRO A 147 -6.20 1.26 -6.55
C PRO A 147 -6.69 1.66 -5.15
N ALA A 148 -5.80 1.93 -4.19
CA ALA A 148 -6.17 2.32 -2.83
C ALA A 148 -7.18 3.49 -2.80
N VAL A 149 -7.00 4.49 -3.67
CA VAL A 149 -7.92 5.63 -3.79
C VAL A 149 -9.34 5.19 -4.14
N LEU A 150 -9.46 4.20 -5.04
CA LEU A 150 -10.74 3.64 -5.47
C LEU A 150 -11.38 2.82 -4.35
N TYR A 151 -10.59 2.09 -3.55
CA TYR A 151 -11.10 1.37 -2.38
C TYR A 151 -11.69 2.32 -1.34
N GLY A 152 -10.94 3.37 -0.98
CA GLY A 152 -11.41 4.39 -0.04
C GLY A 152 -12.64 5.14 -0.55
N TRP A 153 -12.70 5.44 -1.85
CA TRP A 153 -13.84 6.08 -2.47
C TRP A 153 -15.08 5.17 -2.48
N LEU A 154 -14.93 3.92 -2.93
CA LEU A 154 -16.02 2.96 -3.01
C LEU A 154 -16.61 2.64 -1.62
N LEU A 155 -15.76 2.42 -0.62
CA LEU A 155 -16.21 2.22 0.76
C LEU A 155 -16.95 3.46 1.29
N THR A 156 -16.46 4.67 1.00
CA THR A 156 -17.14 5.91 1.40
C THR A 156 -18.51 6.04 0.74
N ILE A 157 -18.65 5.68 -0.54
CA ILE A 157 -19.95 5.66 -1.22
C ILE A 157 -20.88 4.64 -0.56
N MET A 158 -20.39 3.42 -0.28
CA MET A 158 -21.18 2.37 0.39
C MET A 158 -21.65 2.79 1.78
N VAL A 159 -20.76 3.32 2.63
CA VAL A 159 -21.13 3.82 3.96
C VAL A 159 -22.10 5.00 3.87
N SER A 160 -21.91 5.89 2.90
CA SER A 160 -22.86 6.98 2.62
C SER A 160 -24.22 6.45 2.15
N TYR A 161 -24.26 5.37 1.37
CA TYR A 161 -25.50 4.73 0.92
C TYR A 161 -26.23 4.05 2.08
N ILE A 162 -25.51 3.31 2.94
CA ILE A 162 -26.07 2.70 4.15
C ILE A 162 -26.77 3.74 5.02
N GLY A 163 -26.12 4.89 5.25
CA GLY A 163 -26.68 5.95 6.10
C GLY A 163 -27.77 6.81 5.44
N ALA A 164 -27.83 6.86 4.11
CA ALA A 164 -28.84 7.62 3.36
C ALA A 164 -29.01 7.02 1.96
N PRO A 165 -29.92 6.03 1.80
CA PRO A 165 -30.05 5.27 0.56
C PRO A 165 -30.55 6.15 -0.59
N ARG A 166 -29.81 6.18 -1.69
CA ARG A 166 -30.17 6.89 -2.93
C ARG A 166 -29.64 6.11 -4.12
N ARG A 167 -30.45 6.00 -5.19
CA ARG A 167 -30.07 5.30 -6.44
C ARG A 167 -28.78 5.87 -7.05
N SER A 168 -28.60 7.19 -7.04
CA SER A 168 -27.38 7.80 -7.58
C SER A 168 -26.09 7.30 -6.90
N LYS A 169 -26.15 6.93 -5.61
CA LYS A 169 -25.00 6.37 -4.90
C LYS A 169 -24.70 4.93 -5.32
N THR A 170 -25.72 4.12 -5.59
CA THR A 170 -25.50 2.73 -6.06
C THR A 170 -24.98 2.71 -7.49
N LEU A 171 -25.45 3.62 -8.35
CA LEU A 171 -24.93 3.78 -9.71
C LEU A 171 -23.48 4.29 -9.71
N LEU A 172 -23.18 5.31 -8.90
CA LEU A 172 -21.80 5.78 -8.74
C LEU A 172 -20.90 4.68 -8.19
N ALA A 173 -21.37 3.89 -7.23
CA ALA A 173 -20.61 2.77 -6.72
C ALA A 173 -20.35 1.69 -7.76
N ALA A 174 -21.33 1.37 -8.61
CA ALA A 174 -21.14 0.43 -9.71
C ALA A 174 -20.08 0.91 -10.69
N ALA A 175 -20.07 2.21 -11.01
CA ALA A 175 -19.02 2.82 -11.84
C ALA A 175 -17.64 2.71 -11.18
N VAL A 176 -17.50 3.08 -9.91
CA VAL A 176 -16.22 2.98 -9.19
C VAL A 176 -15.79 1.52 -9.00
N LEU A 177 -16.73 0.60 -8.81
CA LEU A 177 -16.46 -0.84 -8.71
C LEU A 177 -15.88 -1.40 -10.01
N ALA A 178 -16.35 -0.94 -11.19
CA ALA A 178 -15.76 -1.29 -12.47
C ALA A 178 -14.29 -0.85 -12.54
N LEU A 179 -14.00 0.38 -12.11
CA LEU A 179 -12.63 0.89 -12.04
C LEU A 179 -11.77 0.10 -11.04
N VAL A 180 -12.33 -0.29 -9.89
CA VAL A 180 -11.64 -1.17 -8.92
C VAL A 180 -11.21 -2.48 -9.56
N VAL A 181 -12.12 -3.15 -10.29
CA VAL A 181 -11.84 -4.42 -10.96
C VAL A 181 -10.80 -4.25 -12.06
N LEU A 182 -10.87 -3.18 -12.86
CA LEU A 182 -9.86 -2.92 -13.90
C LEU A 182 -8.50 -2.50 -13.34
N ALA A 183 -8.47 -1.88 -12.16
CA ALA A 183 -7.22 -1.51 -11.49
C ALA A 183 -6.56 -2.71 -10.80
N ARG A 184 -7.34 -3.71 -10.38
CA ARG A 184 -6.88 -4.99 -9.85
C ARG A 184 -7.98 -6.05 -9.92
N VAL A 185 -7.92 -6.93 -10.91
CA VAL A 185 -8.95 -7.95 -11.16
C VAL A 185 -9.19 -8.85 -9.94
N PRO A 186 -8.16 -9.35 -9.23
CA PRO A 186 -8.36 -10.16 -8.03
C PRO A 186 -9.20 -9.48 -6.94
N ALA A 187 -9.15 -8.14 -6.82
CA ALA A 187 -9.92 -7.37 -5.85
C ALA A 187 -11.44 -7.50 -6.10
N GLY A 188 -11.86 -7.78 -7.34
CA GLY A 188 -13.24 -8.01 -7.73
C GLY A 188 -13.90 -9.19 -7.01
N LEU A 189 -13.13 -10.23 -6.65
CA LEU A 189 -13.63 -11.42 -5.97
C LEU A 189 -14.24 -11.11 -4.60
N VAL A 190 -13.83 -10.02 -3.95
CA VAL A 190 -14.40 -9.56 -2.67
C VAL A 190 -15.25 -8.31 -2.86
N ALA A 191 -14.76 -7.34 -3.64
CA ALA A 191 -15.43 -6.04 -3.78
C ALA A 191 -16.83 -6.16 -4.42
N VAL A 192 -16.99 -7.02 -5.44
CA VAL A 192 -18.27 -7.24 -6.12
C VAL A 192 -19.31 -7.85 -5.18
N PRO A 193 -19.09 -9.04 -4.57
CA PRO A 193 -20.08 -9.62 -3.68
C PRO A 193 -20.33 -8.75 -2.45
N ALA A 194 -19.33 -8.05 -1.91
CA ALA A 194 -19.52 -7.12 -0.79
C ALA A 194 -20.48 -5.97 -1.17
N CYS A 195 -20.29 -5.33 -2.33
CA CYS A 195 -21.17 -4.26 -2.79
C CYS A 195 -22.60 -4.76 -3.03
N VAL A 196 -22.76 -5.92 -3.68
CA VAL A 196 -24.08 -6.54 -3.91
C VAL A 196 -24.77 -6.84 -2.58
N ALA A 197 -24.07 -7.49 -1.63
CA ALA A 197 -24.60 -7.82 -0.32
C ALA A 197 -25.04 -6.56 0.47
N ILE A 198 -24.23 -5.49 0.44
CA ILE A 198 -24.58 -4.22 1.09
C ILE A 198 -25.84 -3.62 0.46
N VAL A 199 -25.93 -3.59 -0.89
CA VAL A 199 -27.11 -3.07 -1.60
C VAL A 199 -28.36 -3.85 -1.21
N LEU A 200 -28.32 -5.18 -1.29
CA LEU A 200 -29.44 -6.05 -0.92
C LEU A 200 -29.82 -5.92 0.55
N ALA A 201 -28.85 -5.79 1.46
CA ALA A 201 -29.10 -5.60 2.89
C ALA A 201 -29.81 -4.26 3.17
N VAL A 202 -29.34 -3.16 2.57
CA VAL A 202 -29.99 -1.84 2.70
C VAL A 202 -31.39 -1.86 2.10
N GLU A 203 -31.57 -2.44 0.91
CA GLU A 203 -32.90 -2.50 0.28
C GLU A 203 -33.88 -3.40 1.02
N SER A 204 -33.38 -4.44 1.70
CA SER A 204 -34.19 -5.25 2.61
C SER A 204 -34.60 -4.46 3.86
N ARG A 205 -33.73 -3.61 4.42
CA ARG A 205 -34.12 -2.68 5.50
C ARG A 205 -35.20 -1.69 5.06
N LEU A 206 -35.21 -1.32 3.78
CA LEU A 206 -36.24 -0.48 3.16
C LEU A 206 -37.51 -1.25 2.76
N LYS A 207 -37.59 -2.56 3.05
CA LYS A 207 -38.72 -3.43 2.71
C LYS A 207 -39.08 -3.44 1.21
N LYS A 208 -38.10 -3.24 0.33
CA LYS A 208 -38.31 -3.36 -1.12
C LYS A 208 -38.64 -4.80 -1.51
N SER A 209 -39.47 -4.96 -2.53
CA SER A 209 -39.79 -6.26 -3.13
C SER A 209 -38.57 -6.89 -3.82
N ALA A 210 -38.63 -8.21 -4.07
CA ALA A 210 -37.57 -8.92 -4.80
C ALA A 210 -37.36 -8.34 -6.23
N VAL A 211 -38.44 -7.97 -6.90
CA VAL A 211 -38.41 -7.38 -8.25
C VAL A 211 -37.68 -6.04 -8.26
N GLU A 212 -37.93 -5.18 -7.27
CA GLU A 212 -37.23 -3.90 -7.16
C GLU A 212 -35.74 -4.07 -6.87
N LYS A 213 -35.37 -5.05 -6.03
CA LYS A 213 -33.96 -5.38 -5.78
C LYS A 213 -33.28 -5.85 -7.05
N LEU A 214 -33.92 -6.74 -7.82
CA LEU A 214 -33.38 -7.21 -9.10
C LEU A 214 -33.20 -6.07 -10.10
N LYS A 215 -34.16 -5.14 -10.20
CA LYS A 215 -34.04 -3.94 -11.03
C LYS A 215 -32.86 -3.06 -10.60
N SER A 216 -32.66 -2.86 -9.30
CA SER A 216 -31.52 -2.10 -8.77
C SER A 216 -30.18 -2.75 -9.13
N ILE A 217 -30.05 -4.07 -8.94
CA ILE A 217 -28.83 -4.82 -9.28
C ILE A 217 -28.59 -4.83 -10.79
N GLY A 218 -29.63 -5.07 -11.60
CA GLY A 218 -29.54 -5.05 -13.06
C GLY A 218 -29.08 -3.70 -13.60
N LEU A 219 -29.61 -2.59 -13.06
CA LEU A 219 -29.15 -1.25 -13.45
C LEU A 219 -27.69 -1.00 -13.05
N CYS A 220 -27.27 -1.45 -11.87
CA CYS A 220 -25.87 -1.37 -11.45
C CYS A 220 -24.95 -2.19 -12.37
N LEU A 221 -25.38 -3.39 -12.80
CA LEU A 221 -24.65 -4.22 -13.75
C LEU A 221 -24.48 -3.51 -15.10
N CYS A 222 -25.53 -2.88 -15.64
CA CYS A 222 -25.43 -2.10 -16.87
C CYS A 222 -24.39 -0.97 -16.76
N VAL A 223 -24.38 -0.23 -15.65
CA VAL A 223 -23.38 0.83 -15.41
C VAL A 223 -21.98 0.24 -15.29
N PHE A 224 -21.81 -0.85 -14.55
CA PHE A 224 -20.53 -1.53 -14.41
C PHE A 224 -19.95 -1.95 -15.78
N VAL A 225 -20.77 -2.60 -16.62
CA VAL A 225 -20.38 -3.03 -17.97
C VAL A 225 -20.06 -1.84 -18.86
N ALA A 226 -20.90 -0.80 -18.87
CA ALA A 226 -20.68 0.40 -19.68
C ALA A 226 -19.36 1.11 -19.32
N VAL A 227 -19.10 1.32 -18.01
CA VAL A 227 -17.86 1.94 -17.54
C VAL A 227 -16.65 1.06 -17.86
N THR A 228 -16.79 -0.26 -17.73
CA THR A 228 -15.72 -1.21 -18.08
C THR A 228 -15.37 -1.10 -19.56
N ALA A 229 -16.37 -1.17 -20.45
CA ALA A 229 -16.18 -1.10 -21.90
C ALA A 229 -15.54 0.23 -22.33
N VAL A 230 -16.01 1.36 -21.80
CA VAL A 230 -15.44 2.69 -22.09
C VAL A 230 -14.00 2.78 -21.61
N THR A 231 -13.73 2.41 -20.35
CA THR A 231 -12.39 2.51 -19.76
C THR A 231 -11.41 1.61 -20.50
N VAL A 232 -11.79 0.36 -20.79
CA VAL A 232 -10.97 -0.56 -21.58
C VAL A 232 -10.69 0.01 -22.97
N THR A 233 -11.70 0.52 -23.66
CA THR A 233 -11.51 1.13 -24.99
C THR A 233 -10.50 2.28 -24.95
N VAL A 234 -10.52 3.12 -23.91
CA VAL A 234 -9.54 4.20 -23.73
C VAL A 234 -8.12 3.65 -23.51
N MET A 235 -7.97 2.57 -22.75
CA MET A 235 -6.66 2.00 -22.41
C MET A 235 -6.06 1.18 -23.56
N SER A 236 -6.82 0.28 -24.16
CA SER A 236 -6.35 -0.71 -25.14
C SER A 236 -6.78 -0.42 -26.57
N GLY A 237 -7.59 0.61 -26.81
CA GLY A 237 -8.17 0.93 -28.13
C GLY A 237 -9.45 0.16 -28.45
N SER A 238 -9.64 -1.03 -27.87
CA SER A 238 -10.89 -1.80 -27.98
C SER A 238 -11.03 -2.85 -26.87
N PRO A 239 -12.26 -3.31 -26.55
CA PRO A 239 -12.47 -4.45 -25.66
C PRO A 239 -11.83 -5.75 -26.14
N ALA A 240 -11.81 -5.99 -27.46
CA ALA A 240 -11.16 -7.15 -28.04
C ALA A 240 -9.64 -7.16 -27.76
N ALA A 241 -8.97 -6.02 -27.90
CA ALA A 241 -7.54 -5.91 -27.58
C ALA A 241 -7.23 -6.24 -26.12
N TYR A 242 -8.12 -5.86 -25.19
CA TYR A 242 -7.99 -6.26 -23.79
C TYR A 242 -8.14 -7.77 -23.62
N ILE A 243 -9.15 -8.39 -24.23
CA ILE A 243 -9.35 -9.85 -24.19
C ILE A 243 -8.11 -10.58 -24.75
N HIS A 244 -7.57 -10.13 -25.88
CA HIS A 244 -6.34 -10.70 -26.47
C HIS A 244 -5.10 -10.54 -25.60
N SER A 245 -5.09 -9.62 -24.62
CA SER A 245 -3.98 -9.49 -23.68
C SER A 245 -3.96 -10.58 -22.59
N TRP A 246 -5.06 -11.35 -22.42
CA TRP A 246 -5.15 -12.47 -21.48
C TRP A 246 -4.49 -13.73 -22.05
N VAL A 247 -3.16 -13.70 -22.15
CA VAL A 247 -2.33 -14.85 -22.50
C VAL A 247 -1.45 -15.25 -21.32
N PRO A 248 -1.05 -16.53 -21.18
CA PRO A 248 -0.28 -17.00 -20.02
C PRO A 248 0.99 -16.19 -19.72
N GLU A 249 1.68 -15.71 -20.75
CA GLU A 249 2.92 -14.92 -20.64
C GLU A 249 2.70 -13.54 -19.99
N ASN A 250 1.45 -13.06 -20.01
CA ASN A 250 1.03 -11.79 -19.44
C ASN A 250 0.46 -11.94 -18.01
N ILE A 251 0.35 -13.16 -17.50
CA ILE A 251 -0.15 -13.45 -16.15
C ILE A 251 1.04 -13.75 -15.25
N ILE A 252 1.09 -13.10 -14.09
CA ILE A 252 2.17 -13.34 -13.14
C ILE A 252 2.13 -14.79 -12.61
N ASN A 253 3.29 -15.46 -12.58
CA ASN A 253 3.43 -16.83 -12.07
C ASN A 253 3.76 -16.87 -10.56
N GLY A 254 3.72 -18.06 -9.94
CA GLY A 254 4.13 -18.26 -8.55
C GLY A 254 3.19 -17.73 -7.46
N HIS A 255 1.92 -17.50 -7.82
CA HIS A 255 0.86 -17.04 -6.91
C HIS A 255 -0.32 -18.04 -6.88
N LYS A 256 -0.09 -19.32 -7.19
CA LYS A 256 -1.14 -20.35 -7.06
C LYS A 256 -1.38 -20.63 -5.59
N MET A 257 -2.58 -21.12 -5.26
CA MET A 257 -2.91 -21.55 -3.90
C MET A 257 -1.92 -22.62 -3.40
N ASP A 258 -1.46 -23.49 -4.29
CA ASP A 258 -0.47 -24.51 -3.99
C ASP A 258 0.92 -23.92 -3.68
N ASP A 259 1.33 -22.89 -4.43
CA ASP A 259 2.59 -22.15 -4.18
C ASP A 259 2.56 -21.49 -2.79
N VAL A 260 1.43 -20.89 -2.39
CA VAL A 260 1.27 -20.23 -1.09
C VAL A 260 1.27 -21.23 0.07
N LEU A 261 0.66 -22.41 -0.12
CA LEU A 261 0.51 -23.41 0.94
C LEU A 261 1.73 -24.33 1.07
N HIS A 262 2.36 -24.69 -0.05
CA HIS A 262 3.38 -25.74 -0.14
C HIS A 262 4.68 -25.29 -0.82
N GLY A 263 4.74 -24.07 -1.35
CA GLY A 263 5.95 -23.55 -2.00
C GLY A 263 7.13 -23.48 -1.01
N PRO A 264 8.33 -23.93 -1.42
CA PRO A 264 9.54 -23.76 -0.63
C PRO A 264 9.72 -22.29 -0.23
N GLY A 265 9.77 -22.02 1.07
CA GLY A 265 9.88 -20.65 1.61
C GLY A 265 8.57 -20.00 2.03
N HIS A 266 7.41 -20.31 1.42
CA HIS A 266 6.12 -19.63 1.73
C HIS A 266 5.53 -19.97 3.10
N TRP A 267 5.68 -21.22 3.56
CA TRP A 267 5.29 -21.59 4.92
C TRP A 267 6.12 -20.84 5.97
N ASN A 268 7.45 -20.82 5.78
CA ASN A 268 8.37 -20.03 6.60
C ASN A 268 8.04 -18.54 6.53
N PHE A 269 7.57 -18.07 5.39
CA PHE A 269 7.19 -16.69 5.15
C PHE A 269 5.89 -16.29 5.85
N THR A 270 4.90 -17.19 5.92
CA THR A 270 3.67 -16.98 6.71
C THR A 270 3.99 -16.91 8.20
N ILE A 271 4.83 -17.83 8.71
CA ILE A 271 5.31 -17.82 10.09
C ILE A 271 6.11 -16.54 10.37
N TRP A 272 7.03 -16.17 9.48
CA TRP A 272 7.80 -14.94 9.58
C TRP A 272 6.88 -13.71 9.61
N THR A 273 5.86 -13.68 8.76
CA THR A 273 4.88 -12.58 8.71
C THR A 273 4.09 -12.48 10.02
N ALA A 274 3.64 -13.62 10.57
CA ALA A 274 2.97 -13.65 11.87
C ALA A 274 3.90 -13.21 13.01
N ALA A 275 5.15 -13.68 13.02
CA ALA A 275 6.17 -13.28 13.99
C ALA A 275 6.49 -11.78 13.89
N TYR A 276 6.58 -11.24 12.68
CA TYR A 276 6.78 -9.82 12.41
C TYR A 276 5.62 -8.98 12.96
N ILE A 277 4.37 -9.38 12.70
CA ILE A 277 3.19 -8.72 13.26
C ILE A 277 3.23 -8.78 14.79
N CYS A 278 3.37 -9.96 15.39
CA CYS A 278 3.40 -10.13 16.84
C CYS A 278 4.54 -9.33 17.50
N GLY A 279 5.74 -9.38 16.92
CA GLY A 279 6.91 -8.61 17.37
C GLY A 279 6.65 -7.11 17.31
N SER A 280 6.06 -6.62 16.22
CA SER A 280 5.68 -5.21 16.07
C SER A 280 4.68 -4.77 17.16
N TYR A 281 3.67 -5.60 17.47
CA TYR A 281 2.73 -5.28 18.55
C TYR A 281 3.39 -5.32 19.94
N PHE A 282 4.36 -6.22 20.14
CA PHE A 282 5.11 -6.31 21.39
C PHE A 282 5.96 -5.06 21.66
N LEU A 283 6.54 -4.43 20.64
CA LEU A 283 7.25 -3.15 20.76
C LEU A 283 6.32 -2.03 21.28
N PHE A 284 5.02 -2.10 20.96
CA PHE A 284 4.03 -1.08 21.35
C PHE A 284 3.27 -1.42 22.64
N ARG A 285 3.67 -2.45 23.39
CA ARG A 285 3.00 -2.87 24.63
C ARG A 285 2.79 -1.73 25.63
N TYR A 286 3.77 -0.82 25.76
CA TYR A 286 3.69 0.32 26.67
C TYR A 286 2.63 1.34 26.24
N MET A 287 2.35 1.46 24.94
CA MET A 287 1.27 2.30 24.41
C MET A 287 -0.10 1.73 24.82
N PHE A 288 -0.26 0.40 24.76
CA PHE A 288 -1.48 -0.26 25.23
C PHE A 288 -1.68 -0.11 26.74
N VAL A 289 -0.60 -0.25 27.53
CA VAL A 289 -0.62 0.02 28.98
C VAL A 289 -1.02 1.47 29.25
N ALA A 290 -0.48 2.44 28.51
CA ALA A 290 -0.85 3.85 28.65
C ALA A 290 -2.33 4.10 28.36
N VAL A 291 -2.91 3.46 27.34
CA VAL A 291 -4.37 3.53 27.06
C VAL A 291 -5.17 3.01 28.25
N ALA A 292 -4.78 1.87 28.82
CA ALA A 292 -5.45 1.29 29.99
C ALA A 292 -5.36 2.21 31.22
N VAL A 293 -4.16 2.71 31.53
CA VAL A 293 -3.91 3.66 32.63
C VAL A 293 -4.77 4.91 32.48
N VAL A 294 -4.75 5.56 31.30
CA VAL A 294 -5.54 6.76 31.03
C VAL A 294 -7.06 6.50 31.12
N ARG A 295 -7.51 5.29 30.79
CA ARG A 295 -8.92 4.91 30.96
C ARG A 295 -9.33 4.78 32.44
N CYS A 296 -8.42 4.32 33.30
CA CYS A 296 -8.62 4.21 34.74
C CYS A 296 -8.52 5.57 35.45
N ILE A 297 -7.80 6.54 34.88
CA ILE A 297 -7.67 7.88 35.45
C ILE A 297 -8.98 8.67 35.33
N ASN A 298 -9.30 9.37 36.43
CA ASN A 298 -10.44 10.28 36.51
C ASN A 298 -10.43 11.31 35.39
N ARG A 299 -11.62 11.64 34.85
CA ARG A 299 -11.77 12.54 33.69
C ARG A 299 -11.06 13.89 33.87
N ARG A 300 -11.00 14.40 35.10
CA ARG A 300 -10.31 15.65 35.45
C ARG A 300 -8.80 15.56 35.21
N SER A 301 -8.15 14.48 35.64
CA SER A 301 -6.68 14.28 35.57
C SER A 301 -6.17 13.62 34.31
N ARG A 302 -7.08 13.15 33.46
CA ARG A 302 -6.74 12.41 32.24
C ARG A 302 -5.87 13.20 31.27
N LEU A 303 -6.07 14.52 31.15
CA LEU A 303 -5.29 15.33 30.21
C LEU A 303 -3.81 15.37 30.57
N VAL A 304 -3.49 15.75 31.82
CA VAL A 304 -2.09 15.87 32.28
C VAL A 304 -1.39 14.53 32.20
N ALA A 305 -2.02 13.48 32.76
CA ALA A 305 -1.46 12.15 32.72
C ALA A 305 -1.27 11.64 31.29
N GLY A 306 -2.25 11.88 30.42
CA GLY A 306 -2.15 11.51 29.01
C GLY A 306 -1.02 12.23 28.29
N LEU A 307 -0.85 13.55 28.47
CA LEU A 307 0.26 14.31 27.87
C LEU A 307 1.62 13.86 28.40
N ALA A 308 1.74 13.64 29.71
CA ALA A 308 2.97 13.15 30.33
C ALA A 308 3.34 11.76 29.79
N LEU A 309 2.36 10.86 29.65
CA LEU A 309 2.57 9.55 29.04
C LEU A 309 2.95 9.64 27.57
N VAL A 310 2.32 10.51 26.77
CA VAL A 310 2.70 10.73 25.37
C VAL A 310 4.17 11.15 25.28
N LEU A 311 4.58 12.11 26.11
CA LEU A 311 5.97 12.58 26.14
C LEU A 311 6.94 11.46 26.55
N ALA A 312 6.66 10.75 27.65
CA ALA A 312 7.50 9.66 28.12
C ALA A 312 7.67 8.56 27.08
N LEU A 313 6.57 8.16 26.44
CA LEU A 313 6.55 7.15 25.38
C LEU A 313 7.27 7.61 24.12
N THR A 314 7.17 8.91 23.77
CA THR A 314 7.90 9.49 22.65
C THR A 314 9.40 9.46 22.90
N CYS A 315 9.85 9.89 24.09
CA CYS A 315 11.27 9.83 24.47
C CYS A 315 11.77 8.39 24.48
N TYR A 316 11.00 7.46 25.03
CA TYR A 316 11.35 6.04 25.06
C TYR A 316 11.55 5.49 23.65
N ASN A 317 10.60 5.68 22.73
CA ASN A 317 10.73 5.19 21.35
C ASN A 317 11.90 5.87 20.63
N VAL A 318 12.06 7.18 20.75
CA VAL A 318 13.16 7.90 20.08
C VAL A 318 14.53 7.38 20.52
N VAL A 319 14.69 7.00 21.79
CA VAL A 319 15.98 6.50 22.34
C VAL A 319 16.19 5.02 22.07
N TYR A 320 15.19 4.18 22.34
CA TYR A 320 15.35 2.73 22.42
C TYR A 320 14.78 1.96 21.21
N ASP A 321 13.86 2.54 20.46
CA ASP A 321 13.21 1.87 19.33
C ASP A 321 13.55 2.57 18.02
N GLN A 322 14.48 1.99 17.26
CA GLN A 322 14.90 2.54 15.98
C GLN A 322 13.94 2.19 14.83
N TRP A 323 12.90 1.38 15.09
CA TRP A 323 12.04 0.84 14.06
C TRP A 323 10.76 1.66 13.91
N VAL A 324 10.52 2.15 12.69
CA VAL A 324 9.28 2.84 12.30
C VAL A 324 8.21 1.80 11.97
N VAL A 325 7.79 0.99 12.95
CA VAL A 325 6.75 -0.03 12.73
C VAL A 325 5.57 0.21 13.65
N TYR A 326 4.66 1.07 13.22
CA TYR A 326 3.34 1.19 13.83
C TYR A 326 2.60 -0.16 13.79
N PRO A 327 1.86 -0.58 14.83
CA PRO A 327 1.07 -1.79 14.75
C PRO A 327 -0.04 -1.56 13.72
N LEU A 328 0.14 -2.17 12.54
CA LEU A 328 -0.52 -1.85 11.26
C LEU A 328 -2.03 -1.59 11.34
N TYR A 329 -2.70 -2.28 12.27
CA TYR A 329 -4.16 -2.33 12.38
C TYR A 329 -4.72 -1.66 13.64
N VAL A 330 -3.87 -1.22 14.59
CA VAL A 330 -4.29 -0.97 15.97
C VAL A 330 -5.38 0.07 16.12
N VAL A 331 -5.27 1.23 15.43
CA VAL A 331 -6.29 2.28 15.55
C VAL A 331 -7.60 1.81 14.92
N ALA A 332 -7.57 1.17 13.76
CA ALA A 332 -8.79 0.69 13.13
C ALA A 332 -9.47 -0.43 13.92
N LEU A 333 -8.71 -1.42 14.38
CA LEU A 333 -9.20 -2.47 15.27
C LEU A 333 -9.73 -1.90 16.58
N GLY A 334 -9.01 -0.95 17.18
CA GLY A 334 -9.43 -0.27 18.39
C GLY A 334 -10.74 0.50 18.20
N LEU A 335 -10.99 1.08 17.03
CA LEU A 335 -12.26 1.70 16.69
C LEU A 335 -13.37 0.68 16.42
N LEU A 336 -13.09 -0.41 15.70
CA LEU A 336 -14.05 -1.50 15.45
C LEU A 336 -14.50 -2.15 16.77
N LEU A 337 -13.56 -2.38 17.69
CA LEU A 337 -13.79 -3.01 18.98
C LEU A 337 -14.25 -2.02 20.06
N TYR A 338 -14.23 -0.71 19.80
CA TYR A 338 -14.56 0.29 20.82
C TYR A 338 -15.97 0.09 21.40
N ALA A 339 -16.99 -0.02 20.53
CA ALA A 339 -18.37 -0.18 20.96
C ALA A 339 -18.62 -1.47 21.77
N PRO A 340 -18.21 -2.68 21.30
CA PRO A 340 -18.40 -3.89 22.10
C PRO A 340 -17.63 -3.84 23.43
N CYS A 341 -16.38 -3.37 23.45
CA CYS A 341 -15.60 -3.25 24.69
C CYS A 341 -16.19 -2.22 25.65
N HIS A 342 -16.61 -1.05 25.16
CA HIS A 342 -17.23 -0.02 25.99
C HIS A 342 -18.55 -0.53 26.60
N ASN A 343 -19.38 -1.17 25.79
CA ASN A 343 -20.66 -1.73 26.22
C ASN A 343 -20.51 -2.86 27.23
N PHE A 344 -19.51 -3.73 27.06
CA PHE A 344 -19.19 -4.77 28.03
C PHE A 344 -18.82 -4.16 29.39
N VAL A 345 -17.92 -3.16 29.39
CA VAL A 345 -17.49 -2.48 30.62
C VAL A 345 -18.65 -1.73 31.28
N GLU A 346 -19.45 -0.99 30.52
CA GLU A 346 -20.58 -0.25 31.09
C GLU A 346 -21.63 -1.20 31.67
N ARG A 347 -21.98 -2.29 30.97
CA ARG A 347 -23.00 -3.23 31.42
C ARG A 347 -22.55 -4.09 32.61
N HIS A 348 -21.36 -4.68 32.54
CA HIS A 348 -20.95 -5.72 33.48
C HIS A 348 -20.03 -5.23 34.60
N ILE A 349 -19.27 -4.16 34.38
CA ILE A 349 -18.34 -3.63 35.39
C ILE A 349 -18.94 -2.41 36.09
N ARG A 350 -19.40 -1.41 35.32
CA ARG A 350 -19.91 -0.15 35.88
C ARG A 350 -21.40 -0.17 36.20
N ARG A 351 -22.14 -1.16 35.70
CA ARG A 351 -23.60 -1.26 35.81
C ARG A 351 -24.31 0.02 35.33
N GLY A 352 -23.75 0.66 34.32
CA GLY A 352 -24.26 1.88 33.70
C GLY A 352 -25.17 1.61 32.50
N SER A 353 -25.88 2.65 32.05
CA SER A 353 -26.79 2.60 30.89
C SER A 353 -26.27 3.34 29.65
N ASP A 354 -25.07 3.92 29.72
CA ASP A 354 -24.47 4.75 28.66
C ASP A 354 -23.84 3.90 27.54
N MET A 355 -24.69 3.19 26.80
CA MET A 355 -24.32 2.26 25.74
C MET A 355 -24.01 2.98 24.42
N GLU A 356 -22.99 2.51 23.72
CA GLU A 356 -22.59 2.98 22.39
C GLU A 356 -23.18 2.06 21.30
N ARG A 357 -23.68 2.62 20.20
CA ARG A 357 -24.23 1.84 19.08
C ARG A 357 -23.52 2.21 17.78
N VAL A 358 -23.14 1.19 17.02
CA VAL A 358 -22.57 1.32 15.67
C VAL A 358 -23.46 0.51 14.73
N ASP A 359 -23.70 1.01 13.52
CA ASP A 359 -24.46 0.23 12.52
C ASP A 359 -23.66 -1.01 12.12
N PRO A 360 -24.19 -2.23 12.35
CA PRO A 360 -23.47 -3.47 12.04
C PRO A 360 -23.14 -3.61 10.54
N LEU A 361 -23.96 -3.03 9.65
CA LEU A 361 -23.67 -3.09 8.22
C LEU A 361 -22.48 -2.21 7.82
N VAL A 362 -22.22 -1.12 8.56
CA VAL A 362 -20.99 -0.33 8.39
C VAL A 362 -19.78 -1.13 8.86
N VAL A 363 -19.89 -1.87 9.96
CA VAL A 363 -18.81 -2.76 10.44
C VAL A 363 -18.51 -3.85 9.42
N VAL A 364 -19.53 -4.54 8.90
CA VAL A 364 -19.37 -5.56 7.86
C VAL A 364 -18.75 -4.95 6.60
N ALA A 365 -19.19 -3.77 6.16
CA ALA A 365 -18.60 -3.09 5.01
C ALA A 365 -17.10 -2.78 5.24
N VAL A 366 -16.73 -2.27 6.41
CA VAL A 366 -15.31 -2.00 6.74
C VAL A 366 -14.48 -3.27 6.72
N VAL A 367 -14.96 -4.36 7.33
CA VAL A 367 -14.23 -5.65 7.37
C VAL A 367 -14.10 -6.24 5.97
N ALA A 368 -15.18 -6.25 5.18
CA ALA A 368 -15.15 -6.75 3.80
C ALA A 368 -14.18 -5.94 2.93
N PHE A 369 -14.19 -4.60 3.05
CA PHE A 369 -13.28 -3.75 2.29
C PHE A 369 -11.83 -3.81 2.76
N ALA A 370 -11.56 -4.24 4.00
CA ALA A 370 -10.20 -4.50 4.45
C ALA A 370 -9.59 -5.76 3.80
N LEU A 371 -10.45 -6.69 3.33
CA LEU A 371 -10.06 -7.93 2.63
C LEU A 371 -9.87 -7.73 1.12
N VAL A 372 -10.43 -6.67 0.52
CA VAL A 372 -10.30 -6.38 -0.92
C VAL A 372 -8.85 -6.38 -1.42
N PRO A 373 -7.88 -5.70 -0.77
CA PRO A 373 -6.47 -5.72 -1.19
C PRO A 373 -5.72 -7.01 -0.84
N VAL A 374 -6.33 -7.93 -0.10
CA VAL A 374 -5.70 -9.18 0.36
C VAL A 374 -5.69 -10.22 -0.77
N VAL A 375 -6.72 -10.23 -1.62
CA VAL A 375 -6.88 -11.26 -2.64
C VAL A 375 -5.85 -11.10 -3.77
N GLY A 376 -5.22 -12.23 -4.14
CA GLY A 376 -4.15 -12.27 -5.14
C GLY A 376 -2.79 -11.78 -4.63
N SER A 377 -2.52 -11.92 -3.33
CA SER A 377 -1.20 -11.66 -2.74
C SER A 377 -0.77 -12.83 -1.87
N ASP A 378 0.52 -13.16 -1.91
CA ASP A 378 1.14 -14.19 -1.06
C ASP A 378 1.26 -13.76 0.41
N HIS A 379 0.98 -12.49 0.69
CA HIS A 379 1.19 -11.83 1.98
C HIS A 379 -0.12 -11.51 2.71
N VAL A 380 -1.04 -12.48 2.75
CA VAL A 380 -2.42 -12.29 3.23
C VAL A 380 -2.49 -11.50 4.55
N LEU A 381 -1.63 -11.82 5.53
CA LEU A 381 -1.67 -11.24 6.87
C LEU A 381 -1.17 -9.79 6.98
N VAL A 382 -0.35 -9.29 6.05
CA VAL A 382 0.16 -7.90 6.06
C VAL A 382 -0.52 -6.98 5.05
N ARG A 383 -1.40 -7.54 4.21
CA ARG A 383 -2.09 -6.82 3.13
C ARG A 383 -3.47 -6.31 3.52
N PHE A 384 -3.91 -6.52 4.76
CA PHE A 384 -5.13 -5.87 5.23
C PHE A 384 -4.95 -4.36 5.24
N ILE A 385 -5.92 -3.62 4.70
CA ILE A 385 -5.84 -2.16 4.68
C ILE A 385 -7.04 -1.56 5.41
N PHE A 386 -6.74 -0.80 6.46
CA PHE A 386 -7.78 -0.15 7.27
C PHE A 386 -7.67 1.37 7.34
N TYR A 387 -6.60 2.02 6.87
CA TYR A 387 -6.41 3.46 7.08
C TYR A 387 -7.56 4.31 6.50
N TYR A 388 -8.15 3.91 5.36
CA TYR A 388 -9.30 4.59 4.76
C TYR A 388 -10.62 4.35 5.51
N SER A 389 -10.68 3.37 6.40
CA SER A 389 -11.85 3.09 7.24
C SER A 389 -11.90 3.95 8.51
N ILE A 390 -10.76 4.45 8.98
CA ILE A 390 -10.64 5.23 10.22
C ILE A 390 -11.61 6.41 10.24
N PRO A 391 -11.70 7.27 9.20
CA PRO A 391 -12.62 8.41 9.25
C PRO A 391 -14.08 7.98 9.26
N LEU A 392 -14.42 6.86 8.61
CA LEU A 392 -15.79 6.33 8.53
C LEU A 392 -16.24 5.75 9.88
N LEU A 393 -15.37 5.00 10.56
CA LEU A 393 -15.60 4.52 11.92
C LEU A 393 -15.70 5.68 12.92
N MET A 394 -14.87 6.72 12.75
CA MET A 394 -14.90 7.91 13.59
C MET A 394 -16.18 8.72 13.46
N VAL A 395 -16.89 8.68 12.33
CA VAL A 395 -18.23 9.29 12.23
C VAL A 395 -19.19 8.64 13.23
N GLN A 396 -19.19 7.31 13.34
CA GLN A 396 -20.07 6.56 14.23
C GLN A 396 -19.72 6.83 15.71
N LEU A 397 -18.42 6.98 16.01
CA LEU A 397 -17.90 7.14 17.36
C LEU A 397 -17.65 8.60 17.76
N TYR A 398 -18.11 9.57 16.95
CA TYR A 398 -17.75 10.98 17.10
C TYR A 398 -18.14 11.57 18.45
N ARG A 399 -19.20 11.06 19.09
CA ARG A 399 -19.63 11.47 20.44
C ARG A 399 -18.56 11.16 21.50
N ARG A 400 -17.72 10.16 21.27
CA ARG A 400 -16.67 9.67 22.18
C ARG A 400 -15.27 10.13 21.82
N ARG A 401 -15.13 10.97 20.78
CA ARG A 401 -13.84 11.41 20.24
C ARG A 401 -12.84 11.92 21.29
N ASN A 402 -13.29 12.75 22.24
CA ASN A 402 -12.42 13.35 23.29
C ASN A 402 -12.12 12.38 24.47
N GLY A 403 -12.57 11.13 24.38
CA GLY A 403 -12.37 10.11 25.40
C GLY A 403 -11.12 9.28 25.16
N VAL A 404 -11.21 7.98 25.43
CA VAL A 404 -10.12 7.01 25.24
C VAL A 404 -9.70 6.92 23.76
N ILE A 405 -10.61 7.21 22.82
CA ILE A 405 -10.32 7.22 21.39
C ILE A 405 -9.21 8.23 21.03
N LEU A 406 -9.28 9.46 21.54
CA LEU A 406 -8.24 10.48 21.34
C LEU A 406 -6.88 9.95 21.81
N TRP A 407 -6.85 9.38 23.01
CA TRP A 407 -5.61 8.90 23.64
C TRP A 407 -5.04 7.69 22.93
N LEU A 408 -5.89 6.75 22.50
CA LEU A 408 -5.47 5.66 21.63
C LEU A 408 -4.78 6.18 20.37
N MET A 409 -5.39 7.16 19.68
CA MET A 409 -4.77 7.75 18.50
C MET A 409 -3.45 8.45 18.81
N LEU A 410 -3.38 9.26 19.86
CA LEU A 410 -2.17 10.00 20.24
C LEU A 410 -1.02 9.07 20.65
N PHE A 411 -1.28 8.08 21.52
CA PHE A 411 -0.26 7.14 21.96
C PHE A 411 0.29 6.28 20.84
N MET A 412 -0.52 5.96 19.84
CA MET A 412 -0.05 5.15 18.72
C MET A 412 0.66 6.00 17.65
N THR A 413 0.28 7.27 17.46
CA THR A 413 0.77 8.07 16.32
C THR A 413 1.89 9.05 16.66
N VAL A 414 1.89 9.70 17.83
CA VAL A 414 2.91 10.70 18.17
C VAL A 414 4.31 10.06 18.31
N PRO A 415 4.48 8.96 19.08
CA PRO A 415 5.77 8.29 19.17
C PRO A 415 6.24 7.72 17.82
N ALA A 416 5.32 7.18 17.02
CA ALA A 416 5.63 6.65 15.68
C ALA A 416 6.11 7.74 14.72
N LEU A 417 5.47 8.92 14.72
CA LEU A 417 5.90 10.07 13.93
C LEU A 417 7.30 10.54 14.35
N ALA A 418 7.57 10.64 15.66
CA ALA A 418 8.88 11.07 16.16
C ALA A 418 10.00 10.10 15.75
N ALA A 419 9.79 8.80 15.90
CA ALA A 419 10.72 7.76 15.43
C ALA A 419 10.90 7.82 13.91
N GLY A 420 9.81 8.02 13.16
CA GLY A 420 9.82 8.18 11.71
C GLY A 420 10.63 9.37 11.21
N ILE A 421 10.49 10.52 11.87
CA ILE A 421 11.26 11.73 11.55
C ILE A 421 12.74 11.52 11.90
N ARG A 422 13.05 10.95 13.07
CA ARG A 422 14.43 10.63 13.46
C ARG A 422 15.10 9.73 12.43
N ASN A 423 14.41 8.66 12.00
CA ASN A 423 14.95 7.74 11.00
C ASN A 423 15.16 8.43 9.64
N ALA A 424 14.22 9.26 9.19
CA ALA A 424 14.39 10.03 7.96
C ALA A 424 15.59 10.97 8.03
N ILE A 425 15.74 11.73 9.13
CA ILE A 425 16.91 12.61 9.34
C ILE A 425 18.20 11.80 9.27
N TRP A 426 18.27 10.67 9.98
CA TRP A 426 19.44 9.80 9.98
C TRP A 426 19.82 9.34 8.57
N GLN A 427 18.85 8.91 7.76
CA GLN A 427 19.06 8.52 6.36
C GLN A 427 19.56 9.66 5.47
N PHE A 428 19.05 10.89 5.67
CA PHE A 428 19.52 12.05 4.90
C PHE A 428 20.93 12.52 5.30
N THR A 429 21.34 12.30 6.55
CA THR A 429 22.63 12.79 7.06
C THR A 429 23.79 11.83 6.89
N ASP A 430 23.52 10.53 6.70
CA ASP A 430 24.57 9.52 6.62
C ASP A 430 25.07 9.30 5.17
N SER A 431 25.97 10.16 4.72
CA SER A 431 26.61 10.05 3.40
C SER A 431 27.52 8.82 3.25
N SER A 432 27.80 8.09 4.33
CA SER A 432 28.53 6.82 4.24
C SER A 432 27.65 5.71 3.67
N ARG A 433 26.33 5.80 3.88
CA ARG A 433 25.34 4.79 3.49
C ARG A 433 24.45 5.20 2.31
N PHE A 434 24.32 6.50 2.02
CA PHE A 434 23.36 7.00 1.03
C PHE A 434 23.98 7.99 0.02
N ALA A 435 23.43 8.00 -1.20
CA ALA A 435 23.83 8.93 -2.25
C ALA A 435 22.66 9.26 -3.21
N VAL A 436 22.71 10.43 -3.84
CA VAL A 436 21.66 10.98 -4.73
C VAL A 436 22.20 11.19 -6.13
N GLY A 437 21.37 11.02 -7.16
CA GLY A 437 21.69 11.50 -8.51
C GLY A 437 22.62 10.60 -9.33
N LYS A 438 22.80 9.33 -8.94
CA LYS A 438 23.79 8.45 -9.57
C LYS A 438 23.21 7.43 -10.54
N LEU A 439 22.02 6.88 -10.27
CA LEU A 439 21.40 5.87 -11.14
C LEU A 439 20.41 6.51 -12.12
N PRO A 440 20.40 6.09 -13.39
CA PRO A 440 19.43 6.55 -14.36
C PRO A 440 18.00 6.31 -13.90
N ARG A 441 17.10 7.27 -14.16
CA ARG A 441 15.67 7.23 -13.82
C ARG A 441 15.39 7.20 -12.30
N ARG A 442 16.42 7.40 -11.48
CA ARG A 442 16.37 7.50 -10.00
C ARG A 442 17.16 8.69 -9.47
N GLU A 443 17.48 9.65 -10.33
CA GLU A 443 18.36 10.77 -10.02
C GLU A 443 17.85 11.65 -8.87
N LEU A 444 16.53 11.63 -8.65
CA LEU A 444 15.84 12.42 -7.64
C LEU A 444 15.57 11.63 -6.34
N VAL A 445 16.12 10.43 -6.19
CA VAL A 445 15.93 9.56 -5.01
C VAL A 445 17.26 9.46 -4.24
N VAL A 446 17.16 9.39 -2.91
CA VAL A 446 18.27 9.06 -2.00
C VAL A 446 18.43 7.55 -1.97
N ASP A 447 19.39 7.02 -2.72
CA ASP A 447 19.68 5.60 -2.85
C ASP A 447 20.68 5.09 -1.81
N PHE A 448 20.55 3.81 -1.44
CA PHE A 448 21.57 3.09 -0.68
C PHE A 448 22.85 2.96 -1.52
N ARG A 449 24.01 3.13 -0.89
CA ARG A 449 25.30 3.05 -1.56
C ARG A 449 25.54 1.66 -2.16
N GLU A 450 25.07 0.61 -1.52
CA GLU A 450 25.13 -0.76 -2.02
C GLU A 450 24.41 -0.91 -3.36
N ASN A 451 23.27 -0.23 -3.56
CA ASN A 451 22.60 -0.22 -4.86
C ASN A 451 23.50 0.40 -5.95
N LEU A 452 24.25 1.45 -5.61
CA LEU A 452 25.18 2.07 -6.54
C LEU A 452 26.32 1.13 -6.92
N GLU A 453 26.88 0.41 -5.94
CA GLU A 453 27.93 -0.58 -6.16
C GLU A 453 27.45 -1.74 -7.05
N PHE A 454 26.17 -2.12 -6.94
CA PHE A 454 25.59 -3.17 -7.76
C PHE A 454 25.30 -2.73 -9.19
N PHE A 455 24.76 -1.53 -9.38
CA PHE A 455 24.18 -1.12 -10.65
C PHE A 455 25.02 -0.13 -11.45
N LEU A 456 25.87 0.70 -10.85
CA LEU A 456 26.69 1.65 -11.63
C LEU A 456 27.66 0.96 -12.59
N PRO A 457 28.35 -0.14 -12.22
CA PRO A 457 29.25 -0.83 -13.15
C PRO A 457 28.57 -1.32 -14.44
N LEU A 458 27.27 -1.61 -14.38
CA LEU A 458 26.51 -2.06 -15.55
C LEU A 458 26.34 -0.99 -16.63
N ALA A 459 26.50 0.30 -16.30
CA ALA A 459 26.31 1.39 -17.26
C ALA A 459 27.30 1.29 -18.43
N GLU A 460 28.57 1.01 -18.15
CA GLU A 460 29.61 0.87 -19.18
C GLU A 460 29.41 -0.40 -19.99
N ALA A 461 29.15 -1.53 -19.32
CA ALA A 461 28.95 -2.82 -19.97
C ALA A 461 27.74 -2.82 -20.91
N THR A 462 26.62 -2.22 -20.49
CA THR A 462 25.42 -2.09 -21.33
C THR A 462 25.66 -1.16 -22.50
N SER A 463 26.32 -0.01 -22.28
CA SER A 463 26.69 0.89 -23.38
C SER A 463 27.62 0.22 -24.40
N ALA A 464 28.56 -0.62 -23.95
CA ALA A 464 29.44 -1.37 -24.83
C ALA A 464 28.66 -2.39 -25.70
N MET A 465 27.75 -3.16 -25.09
CA MET A 465 26.87 -4.09 -25.81
C MET A 465 25.94 -3.38 -26.81
N GLU A 466 25.40 -2.21 -26.45
CA GLU A 466 24.60 -1.40 -27.38
C GLU A 466 25.43 -0.89 -28.56
N LYS A 467 26.67 -0.45 -28.33
CA LYS A 467 27.58 0.02 -29.38
C LYS A 467 28.03 -1.10 -30.32
N SER A 468 28.20 -2.33 -29.83
CA SER A 468 28.52 -3.49 -30.67
C SER A 468 27.31 -4.05 -31.41
N GLY A 469 26.10 -3.57 -31.11
CA GLY A 469 24.86 -4.06 -31.70
C GLY A 469 24.38 -5.39 -31.11
N ASP A 470 24.87 -5.79 -29.94
CA ASP A 470 24.51 -7.05 -29.30
C ASP A 470 23.05 -7.04 -28.86
N ARG A 471 22.31 -8.11 -29.17
CA ARG A 471 20.99 -8.36 -28.58
C ARG A 471 21.16 -9.05 -27.24
N TYR A 472 21.33 -8.26 -26.18
CA TYR A 472 21.50 -8.79 -24.82
C TYR A 472 20.19 -8.86 -24.03
N ILE A 473 20.11 -9.69 -22.98
CA ILE A 473 18.98 -9.72 -22.03
C ILE A 473 19.47 -9.74 -20.58
N PHE A 474 18.67 -9.19 -19.65
CA PHE A 474 18.86 -9.40 -18.22
C PHE A 474 18.05 -10.61 -17.76
N LYS A 475 18.62 -11.44 -16.89
CA LYS A 475 18.04 -12.69 -16.42
C LYS A 475 18.18 -12.84 -14.90
N GLY A 476 17.33 -13.67 -14.32
CA GLY A 476 17.24 -13.93 -12.88
C GLY A 476 16.12 -13.14 -12.19
N TYR A 477 16.02 -13.25 -10.87
CA TYR A 477 15.05 -12.52 -10.05
C TYR A 477 15.38 -11.02 -10.09
N HIS A 478 16.66 -10.65 -9.99
CA HIS A 478 17.12 -9.25 -9.92
C HIS A 478 17.35 -8.59 -11.28
N ARG A 479 16.55 -8.98 -12.28
CA ARG A 479 16.67 -8.48 -13.66
C ARG A 479 15.95 -7.17 -13.89
N TYR A 480 14.96 -6.81 -13.08
CA TYR A 480 14.04 -5.71 -13.36
C TYR A 480 14.69 -4.34 -13.18
N GLU A 481 15.55 -4.20 -12.18
CA GLU A 481 16.31 -2.99 -11.89
C GLU A 481 17.22 -2.60 -13.06
N PRO A 482 18.19 -3.44 -13.49
CA PRO A 482 19.07 -3.06 -14.59
C PRO A 482 18.31 -2.93 -15.92
N MET A 483 17.25 -3.72 -16.10
CA MET A 483 16.35 -3.58 -17.25
C MET A 483 15.63 -2.23 -17.26
N TYR A 484 15.17 -1.76 -16.11
CA TYR A 484 14.51 -0.46 -15.99
C TYR A 484 15.49 0.70 -16.08
N PHE A 485 16.74 0.59 -15.64
CA PHE A 485 17.73 1.67 -15.71
C PHE A 485 18.33 1.81 -17.10
N TYR A 486 18.82 0.70 -17.66
CA TYR A 486 19.77 0.75 -18.77
C TYR A 486 19.21 0.29 -20.10
N LYS A 487 17.99 -0.30 -20.14
CA LYS A 487 17.42 -0.81 -21.38
C LYS A 487 16.14 -0.08 -21.78
N SER A 488 15.98 0.14 -23.08
CA SER A 488 14.83 0.82 -23.70
C SER A 488 13.79 -0.15 -24.30
N GLY A 489 14.10 -1.45 -24.36
CA GLY A 489 13.23 -2.50 -24.92
C GLY A 489 12.35 -3.24 -23.90
N ARG A 490 11.57 -4.21 -24.38
CA ARG A 490 10.72 -5.07 -23.54
C ARG A 490 11.58 -6.06 -22.74
N PRO A 491 11.32 -6.26 -21.44
CA PRO A 491 11.96 -7.32 -20.67
C PRO A 491 11.56 -8.70 -21.20
N TYR A 492 12.52 -9.61 -21.33
CA TYR A 492 12.21 -10.99 -21.66
C TYR A 492 11.38 -11.61 -20.51
N ARG A 493 10.17 -12.09 -20.84
CA ARG A 493 9.20 -12.65 -19.88
C ARG A 493 9.00 -11.76 -18.65
N LEU A 494 8.48 -10.54 -18.84
CA LEU A 494 8.25 -9.55 -17.77
C LEU A 494 7.48 -10.15 -16.57
N ASN A 495 6.40 -10.89 -16.81
CA ASN A 495 5.53 -11.37 -15.74
C ASN A 495 5.93 -12.73 -15.13
N HIS A 496 7.03 -13.33 -15.57
CA HIS A 496 7.51 -14.56 -14.92
C HIS A 496 8.44 -14.19 -13.76
N PHE A 497 7.86 -13.89 -12.62
CA PHE A 497 8.53 -13.29 -11.47
C PHE A 497 9.17 -14.34 -10.54
N HIS A 498 8.49 -15.48 -10.33
CA HIS A 498 8.84 -16.49 -9.33
C HIS A 498 9.20 -17.84 -9.96
N TYR A 499 10.30 -18.48 -9.56
CA TYR A 499 10.73 -19.78 -10.07
C TYR A 499 11.10 -20.74 -8.91
N TYR A 500 10.12 -21.15 -8.11
CA TYR A 500 10.36 -21.91 -6.87
C TYR A 500 10.91 -23.33 -7.05
N TYR A 501 10.93 -23.85 -8.28
CA TYR A 501 11.33 -25.21 -8.59
C TYR A 501 12.55 -25.21 -9.51
N GLU A 502 13.49 -26.11 -9.24
CA GLU A 502 14.74 -26.25 -10.01
C GLU A 502 14.48 -26.39 -11.52
N GLN A 503 13.49 -27.22 -11.88
CA GLN A 503 13.13 -27.44 -13.29
C GLN A 503 12.62 -26.15 -13.95
N ASP A 504 11.85 -25.33 -13.24
CA ASP A 504 11.37 -24.05 -13.77
C ASP A 504 12.53 -23.08 -14.01
N ALA A 505 13.54 -23.07 -13.13
CA ALA A 505 14.76 -22.29 -13.28
C ALA A 505 15.59 -22.75 -14.48
N ARG A 506 15.74 -24.08 -14.68
CA ARG A 506 16.41 -24.65 -15.86
C ARG A 506 15.66 -24.30 -17.16
N ASP A 507 14.34 -24.50 -17.18
CA ASP A 507 13.50 -24.17 -18.34
C ASP A 507 13.53 -22.68 -18.67
N PHE A 508 13.66 -21.83 -17.66
CA PHE A 508 13.86 -20.41 -17.89
C PHE A 508 15.15 -20.16 -18.67
N ILE A 509 16.28 -20.77 -18.30
CA ILE A 509 17.55 -20.65 -19.07
C ILE A 509 17.40 -21.27 -20.46
N ARG A 510 16.82 -22.46 -20.57
CA ARG A 510 16.67 -23.19 -21.84
C ARG A 510 15.79 -22.47 -22.85
N THR A 511 14.87 -21.62 -22.41
CA THR A 511 13.96 -20.86 -23.30
C THR A 511 14.55 -19.58 -23.89
N ILE A 512 15.83 -19.26 -23.61
CA ILE A 512 16.51 -18.11 -24.21
C ILE A 512 16.51 -18.25 -25.74
N PRO A 513 15.99 -17.26 -26.49
CA PRO A 513 15.99 -17.31 -27.95
C PRO A 513 17.40 -17.37 -28.52
N ASP A 514 17.57 -18.09 -29.63
CA ASP A 514 18.88 -18.19 -30.29
C ASP A 514 19.38 -16.87 -30.88
N SER A 515 18.48 -15.90 -31.01
CA SER A 515 18.77 -14.52 -31.40
C SER A 515 19.42 -13.68 -30.30
N VAL A 516 19.58 -14.19 -29.08
CA VAL A 516 20.25 -13.45 -28.00
C VAL A 516 21.76 -13.65 -28.12
N ASP A 517 22.50 -12.55 -28.13
CA ASP A 517 23.96 -12.54 -28.27
C ASP A 517 24.66 -12.53 -26.90
N ALA A 518 24.01 -11.95 -25.89
CA ALA A 518 24.54 -11.90 -24.52
C ALA A 518 23.45 -12.02 -23.43
N VAL A 519 23.81 -12.62 -22.30
CA VAL A 519 22.94 -12.76 -21.12
C VAL A 519 23.65 -12.17 -19.91
N VAL A 520 22.97 -11.27 -19.21
CA VAL A 520 23.46 -10.64 -18.00
C VAL A 520 22.67 -11.18 -16.80
N ILE A 521 23.36 -11.74 -15.82
CA ILE A 521 22.75 -12.35 -14.63
C ILE A 521 23.57 -12.02 -13.38
N ARG A 522 22.93 -11.93 -12.22
CA ARG A 522 23.65 -11.74 -10.95
C ARG A 522 24.25 -13.08 -10.48
N ARG A 523 25.46 -13.05 -9.88
CA ARG A 523 26.23 -14.22 -9.42
C ARG A 523 25.51 -15.19 -8.46
N SER A 524 24.48 -14.71 -7.79
CA SER A 524 23.71 -15.47 -6.80
C SER A 524 22.21 -15.33 -7.09
N ASP A 525 21.87 -15.19 -8.37
CA ASP A 525 20.49 -15.12 -8.84
C ASP A 525 19.97 -16.53 -9.17
N LEU A 526 18.66 -16.79 -9.02
CA LEU A 526 18.05 -18.13 -9.11
C LEU A 526 18.56 -19.09 -8.01
N PRO A 527 18.16 -18.91 -6.75
CA PRO A 527 18.65 -19.70 -5.61
C PRO A 527 18.37 -21.21 -5.71
N GLU A 528 17.53 -21.62 -6.65
CA GLU A 528 17.21 -23.01 -6.94
C GLU A 528 18.31 -23.75 -7.71
N LEU A 529 19.29 -23.03 -8.27
CA LEU A 529 20.45 -23.58 -8.96
C LEU A 529 21.75 -23.03 -8.36
N SER A 530 22.77 -23.88 -8.25
CA SER A 530 24.12 -23.41 -7.93
C SER A 530 24.72 -22.60 -9.09
N TYR A 531 25.70 -21.75 -8.78
CA TYR A 531 26.37 -20.93 -9.80
C TYR A 531 27.03 -21.78 -10.90
N GLU A 532 27.58 -22.95 -10.55
CA GLU A 532 28.13 -23.91 -11.52
C GLU A 532 27.06 -24.50 -12.44
N GLU A 533 25.88 -24.83 -11.91
CA GLU A 533 24.76 -25.33 -12.71
C GLU A 533 24.22 -24.28 -13.66
N ILE A 534 24.13 -23.02 -13.22
CA ILE A 534 23.76 -21.89 -14.08
C ILE A 534 24.77 -21.78 -15.24
N GLY A 535 26.07 -21.83 -14.94
CA GLY A 535 27.13 -21.82 -15.94
C GLY A 535 27.04 -22.99 -16.94
N SER A 536 26.75 -24.20 -16.44
CA SER A 536 26.56 -25.41 -17.25
C SER A 536 25.37 -25.30 -18.20
N GLU A 537 24.22 -24.81 -17.73
CA GLU A 537 23.04 -24.61 -18.58
C GLU A 537 23.26 -23.53 -19.65
N PHE A 538 23.99 -22.45 -19.31
CA PHE A 538 24.41 -21.45 -20.31
C PHE A 538 25.38 -22.04 -21.34
N GLY A 539 26.36 -22.83 -20.89
CA GLY A 539 27.31 -23.55 -21.73
C GLY A 539 26.61 -24.48 -22.72
N ALA A 540 25.61 -25.23 -22.26
CA ALA A 540 24.79 -26.11 -23.09
C ALA A 540 24.00 -25.34 -24.18
N LYS A 541 23.70 -24.05 -23.96
CA LYS A 541 23.12 -23.15 -24.98
C LYS A 541 24.16 -22.41 -25.83
N GLY A 542 25.44 -22.72 -25.67
CA GLY A 542 26.54 -22.12 -26.42
C GLY A 542 26.98 -20.75 -25.91
N TYR A 543 26.72 -20.41 -24.64
CA TYR A 543 27.24 -19.19 -24.02
C TYR A 543 28.45 -19.50 -23.14
N ALA A 544 29.41 -18.57 -23.07
CA ALA A 544 30.49 -18.63 -22.09
C ALA A 544 30.62 -17.30 -21.35
N LEU A 545 31.13 -17.35 -20.12
CA LEU A 545 31.43 -16.16 -19.33
C LEU A 545 32.48 -15.33 -20.06
N ALA A 546 32.14 -14.09 -20.42
CA ALA A 546 33.01 -13.21 -21.18
C ALA A 546 33.51 -12.03 -20.35
N ASP A 547 32.69 -11.51 -19.43
CA ASP A 547 33.00 -10.34 -18.63
C ASP A 547 32.13 -10.28 -17.36
N SER A 548 32.40 -9.30 -16.49
CA SER A 548 31.59 -9.01 -15.33
C SER A 548 31.54 -7.51 -15.00
N ALA A 549 30.41 -7.06 -14.45
CA ALA A 549 30.19 -5.69 -14.05
C ALA A 549 29.52 -5.65 -12.67
N GLY A 550 30.29 -5.28 -11.64
CA GLY A 550 29.83 -5.29 -10.25
C GLY A 550 29.54 -6.72 -9.78
N ILE A 551 28.26 -6.99 -9.47
CA ILE A 551 27.78 -8.31 -9.03
C ILE A 551 27.14 -9.13 -10.17
N TYR A 552 27.19 -8.62 -11.39
CA TYR A 552 26.61 -9.23 -12.58
C TYR A 552 27.69 -9.82 -13.47
N ASP A 553 27.41 -11.00 -14.00
CA ASP A 553 28.23 -11.66 -14.99
C ASP A 553 27.55 -11.60 -16.36
N ILE A 554 28.40 -11.51 -17.40
CA ILE A 554 28.00 -11.33 -18.78
C ILE A 554 28.45 -12.56 -19.56
N TYR A 555 27.48 -13.36 -19.96
CA TYR A 555 27.68 -14.53 -20.80
C TYR A 555 27.45 -14.15 -22.25
N ARG A 556 28.42 -14.41 -23.14
CA ARG A 556 28.30 -14.14 -24.59
C ARG A 556 28.19 -15.44 -25.36
N LYS A 557 27.34 -15.45 -26.39
CA LYS A 557 27.19 -16.59 -27.29
C LYS A 557 28.50 -16.79 -28.06
N GLN A 558 29.01 -18.00 -28.02
CA GLN A 558 30.19 -18.39 -28.78
C GLN A 558 29.77 -18.49 -30.24
N VAL A 559 30.31 -17.62 -31.09
CA VAL A 559 30.14 -17.76 -32.54
C VAL A 559 30.96 -18.98 -32.91
N ALA A 560 30.32 -20.06 -33.39
CA ALA A 560 31.04 -21.14 -34.05
C ALA A 560 31.88 -20.49 -35.15
N GLU A 561 33.20 -20.67 -35.11
CA GLU A 561 34.09 -20.24 -36.18
C GLU A 561 33.41 -20.60 -37.51
N ARG A 562 32.95 -19.58 -38.24
CA ARG A 562 32.53 -19.81 -39.61
C ARG A 562 33.77 -20.33 -40.29
N ALA A 563 33.76 -21.62 -40.64
CA ALA A 563 34.73 -22.18 -41.54
C ALA A 563 34.79 -21.23 -42.75
N THR A 564 35.88 -20.48 -42.84
CA THR A 564 36.21 -19.71 -44.03
C THR A 564 36.24 -20.69 -45.20
N PRO A 565 35.60 -20.35 -46.32
CA PRO A 565 35.43 -21.27 -47.45
C PRO A 565 36.75 -21.78 -48.03
#